data_AF-A0A182YS96-F1
#
_entry.id   AF-A0A182YS96-F1
#
_cell.length_a   1.000
_cell.length_b   1.000
_cell.length_c   1.000
_cell.angle_alpha   90.00
_cell.angle_beta   90.00
_cell.angle_gamma   90.00
#
_symmetry.space_group_name_H-M   'P 1'
#
loop_
_entity.id
_entity.type
_entity.pdbx_description
1 polymer ?
#
loop_
_entity_poly.entity_id
_entity_poly.type
_entity_poly.pdbx_seq_one_letter_code
_entity_poly.pdbx_strand_id
1 'polypeptide(L)'
;MKLNNLETEPIPFDAPHLAILICNSNVKHELSSSEYPVRRKQCQEALELMELESYRDATLDHLKALEGANELLLRRARHVITEIERTKQAAEALKAKNFIKVNGVG
;
A
#
# COMPACT_ATOMS: atom_id res chain seq x y z
N MET A 1 -11.97 9.39 2.36
CA MET A 1 -11.49 8.69 3.58
C MET A 1 -10.14 9.27 4.00
N LYS A 2 -10.10 10.08 5.06
CA LYS A 2 -8.84 10.48 5.70
C LYS A 2 -8.49 9.37 6.69
N LEU A 3 -7.46 8.59 6.38
CA LEU A 3 -6.97 7.56 7.28
C LEU A 3 -6.26 8.27 8.44
N ASN A 4 -6.87 8.91 9.43
CA ASN A 4 -6.12 9.40 10.64
C ASN A 4 -6.80 8.95 11.94
N ASN A 5 -7.71 8.02 11.79
CA ASN A 5 -8.56 7.46 12.82
C ASN A 5 -8.60 5.93 12.58
N LEU A 6 -8.91 5.16 13.61
CA LEU A 6 -9.14 3.71 13.49
C LEU A 6 -10.55 3.43 12.95
N GLU A 7 -11.06 4.31 12.07
CA GLU A 7 -12.38 4.15 11.48
C GLU A 7 -12.40 2.95 10.54
N THR A 8 -13.52 2.23 10.59
CA THR A 8 -13.76 1.06 9.77
C THR A 8 -15.12 1.21 9.11
N GLU A 9 -15.20 0.79 7.85
CA GLU A 9 -16.43 0.78 7.07
C GLU A 9 -16.57 -0.63 6.45
N PRO A 10 -17.61 -1.40 6.80
CA PRO A 10 -17.83 -2.70 6.18
C PRO A 10 -18.32 -2.50 4.74
N ILE A 11 -17.60 -3.07 3.77
CA ILE A 11 -18.01 -3.12 2.37
C ILE A 11 -18.46 -4.56 2.07
N PRO A 12 -19.76 -4.81 1.82
CA PRO A 12 -20.25 -6.15 1.51
C PRO A 12 -19.64 -6.68 0.20
N PHE A 13 -19.09 -7.89 0.25
CA PHE A 13 -18.66 -8.61 -0.96
C PHE A 13 -19.84 -9.36 -1.58
N ASP A 14 -20.69 -8.64 -2.30
CA ASP A 14 -21.89 -9.18 -2.97
C ASP A 14 -21.60 -9.49 -4.44
N ALA A 15 -20.96 -10.64 -4.66
CA ALA A 15 -20.58 -11.14 -5.99
C ALA A 15 -20.76 -12.66 -6.08
N PRO A 16 -21.99 -13.16 -6.26
CA PRO A 16 -22.29 -14.61 -6.23
C PRO A 16 -21.59 -15.40 -7.35
N HIS A 17 -21.12 -14.73 -8.39
CA HIS A 17 -20.40 -15.32 -9.52
C HIS A 17 -18.87 -15.21 -9.40
N LEU A 18 -18.35 -14.58 -8.35
CA LEU A 18 -16.93 -14.43 -8.09
C LEU A 18 -16.52 -15.20 -6.84
N ALA A 19 -15.31 -15.75 -6.88
CA ALA A 19 -14.69 -16.40 -5.74
C ALA A 19 -13.30 -15.80 -5.49
N ILE A 20 -12.90 -15.75 -4.23
CA ILE A 20 -11.53 -15.41 -3.85
C ILE A 20 -10.75 -16.72 -3.74
N LEU A 21 -9.85 -16.97 -4.70
CA LEU A 21 -8.95 -18.12 -4.67
C LEU A 21 -7.67 -17.76 -3.90
N ILE A 22 -7.37 -18.49 -2.84
CA ILE A 22 -6.13 -18.34 -2.07
C ILE A 22 -5.12 -19.36 -2.56
N CYS A 23 -4.04 -18.88 -3.20
CA CYS A 23 -2.94 -19.72 -3.66
C CYS A 23 -1.78 -19.67 -2.65
N ASN A 24 -1.55 -20.77 -1.92
CA ASN A 24 -0.38 -20.92 -1.05
C ASN A 24 0.82 -21.38 -1.88
N SER A 25 1.92 -20.61 -1.87
CA SER A 25 3.15 -20.97 -2.59
C SER A 25 3.81 -22.25 -2.08
N ASN A 26 3.43 -22.75 -0.89
CA ASN A 26 4.02 -23.89 -0.19
C ASN A 26 5.54 -23.76 0.09
N VAL A 27 6.12 -22.59 -0.15
CA VAL A 27 7.51 -22.27 0.21
C VAL A 27 7.53 -21.83 1.66
N LYS A 28 8.19 -22.61 2.52
CA LYS A 28 8.51 -22.21 3.89
C LYS A 28 9.82 -21.43 3.87
N HIS A 29 9.75 -20.13 3.64
CA HIS A 29 10.82 -19.26 4.10
C HIS A 29 10.84 -19.35 5.62
N GLU A 30 11.96 -19.72 6.23
CA GLU A 30 12.17 -19.55 7.68
C GLU A 30 11.70 -18.14 8.04
N LEU A 31 10.81 -18.01 9.04
CA LEU A 31 10.09 -16.77 9.34
C LEU A 31 11.00 -15.55 9.12
N SER A 32 10.64 -14.74 8.13
CA SER A 32 11.35 -13.57 7.60
C SER A 32 11.44 -12.41 8.62
N SER A 33 11.84 -12.72 9.85
CA SER A 33 11.93 -11.78 10.96
C SER A 33 13.00 -10.72 10.74
N SER A 34 13.94 -10.95 9.82
CA SER A 34 15.00 -9.98 9.47
C SER A 34 14.56 -8.92 8.46
N GLU A 35 13.75 -9.27 7.45
CA GLU A 35 13.38 -8.37 6.34
C GLU A 35 12.39 -7.28 6.75
N TYR A 36 11.39 -7.62 7.58
CA TYR A 36 10.34 -6.68 7.94
C TYR A 36 10.86 -5.47 8.74
N PRO A 37 11.68 -5.64 9.81
CA PRO A 37 12.26 -4.51 10.54
C PRO A 37 13.11 -3.61 9.64
N VAL A 38 13.87 -4.21 8.71
CA VAL A 38 14.69 -3.47 7.74
C VAL A 38 13.82 -2.60 6.83
N ARG A 39 12.75 -3.17 6.26
CA ARG A 39 11.80 -2.41 5.44
C ARG A 39 11.11 -1.29 6.23
N ARG A 40 10.70 -1.57 7.47
CA ARG A 40 10.11 -0.55 8.34
C ARG A 40 11.08 0.60 8.59
N LYS A 41 12.35 0.31 8.88
CA LYS A 41 13.39 1.33 9.07
C LYS A 41 13.61 2.16 7.79
N GLN A 42 13.69 1.52 6.63
CA GLN A 42 13.81 2.20 5.33
C GLN A 42 12.61 3.13 5.07
N CYS A 43 11.39 2.68 5.37
CA CYS A 43 10.20 3.52 5.23
C CYS A 43 10.24 4.74 6.17
N GLN A 44 10.78 4.58 7.40
CA GLN A 44 10.94 5.68 8.35
C GLN A 44 12.00 6.70 7.90
N GLU A 45 13.15 6.22 7.43
CA GLU A 45 14.23 7.07 6.90
C GLU A 45 13.74 7.91 5.70
N ALA A 46 12.95 7.31 4.81
CA ALA A 46 12.33 8.03 3.71
C ALA A 46 11.33 9.10 4.18
N LEU A 47 10.58 8.86 5.27
CA LEU A 47 9.70 9.87 5.86
C LEU A 47 10.48 11.06 6.43
N GLU A 48 11.59 10.78 7.11
CA GLU A 48 12.49 11.81 7.65
C GLU A 48 13.04 12.71 6.53
N LEU A 49 13.53 12.10 5.44
CA LEU A 49 14.03 12.85 4.28
C LEU A 49 12.96 13.64 3.52
N MET A 50 11.72 13.17 3.53
CA MET A 50 10.58 13.89 2.96
C MET A 50 9.97 14.91 3.92
N GLU A 51 10.49 15.02 5.16
CA GLU A 51 9.97 15.89 6.23
C GLU A 51 8.49 15.61 6.57
N LEU A 52 8.11 14.32 6.63
CA LEU A 52 6.75 13.88 6.94
C LEU A 52 6.71 13.00 8.18
N GLU A 53 5.67 13.13 9.00
CA GLU A 53 5.44 12.22 10.13
C GLU A 53 4.80 10.89 9.68
N SER A 54 4.10 10.90 8.54
CA SER A 54 3.35 9.74 8.07
C SER A 54 3.19 9.69 6.56
N TYR A 55 3.16 8.48 5.99
CA TYR A 55 2.85 8.25 4.58
C TYR A 55 1.42 8.63 4.19
N ARG A 56 0.57 8.91 5.18
CA ARG A 56 -0.83 9.29 4.94
C ARG A 56 -0.95 10.69 4.33
N ASP A 57 0.02 11.56 4.62
CA ASP A 57 0.14 12.90 4.07
C ASP A 57 1.13 12.96 2.88
N ALA A 58 1.76 11.83 2.57
CA ALA A 58 2.71 11.73 1.46
C ALA A 58 2.01 11.75 0.10
N THR A 59 2.71 12.32 -0.89
CA THR A 59 2.26 12.49 -2.28
C THR A 59 3.44 12.17 -3.18
N LEU A 60 3.19 11.93 -4.48
CA LEU A 60 4.28 11.64 -5.42
C LEU A 60 5.29 12.81 -5.54
N ASP A 61 4.87 14.05 -5.28
CA ASP A 61 5.76 15.21 -5.31
C ASP A 61 6.81 15.18 -4.19
N HIS A 62 6.47 14.63 -3.02
CA HIS A 62 7.43 14.48 -1.92
C HIS A 62 8.61 13.56 -2.29
N LEU A 63 8.44 12.66 -3.27
CA LEU A 63 9.52 11.78 -3.73
C LEU A 63 10.73 12.54 -4.31
N LYS A 64 10.54 13.80 -4.75
CA LYS A 64 11.63 14.66 -5.23
C LYS A 64 12.74 14.84 -4.19
N ALA A 65 12.38 14.83 -2.89
CA ALA A 65 13.35 14.90 -1.79
C ALA A 65 14.29 13.68 -1.74
N LEU A 66 13.92 12.56 -2.38
CA LEU A 66 14.68 11.31 -2.37
C LEU A 66 15.51 11.07 -3.64
N GLU A 67 15.31 11.87 -4.71
CA GLU A 67 15.92 11.64 -6.02
C GLU A 67 17.47 11.68 -6.00
N GLY A 68 18.08 12.39 -5.05
CA GLY A 68 19.54 12.48 -4.89
C GLY A 68 20.13 11.70 -3.70
N ALA A 69 19.29 11.06 -2.87
CA ALA A 69 19.75 10.46 -1.61
C ALA A 69 19.98 8.95 -1.72
N ASN A 70 18.94 8.19 -2.10
CA ASN A 70 18.99 6.73 -2.10
C ASN A 70 17.86 6.12 -2.94
N GLU A 71 18.22 5.42 -4.03
CA GLU A 71 17.26 4.78 -4.94
C GLU A 71 16.35 3.75 -4.23
N LEU A 72 16.88 3.04 -3.23
CA LEU A 72 16.10 2.06 -2.48
C LEU A 72 14.99 2.75 -1.68
N LEU A 73 15.30 3.87 -1.01
CA LEU A 73 14.31 4.65 -0.25
C LEU A 73 13.24 5.21 -1.17
N LEU A 74 13.63 5.75 -2.32
CA LEU A 74 12.71 6.23 -3.35
C LEU A 74 11.74 5.12 -3.79
N ARG A 75 12.25 3.91 -4.05
CA ARG A 75 11.41 2.76 -4.43
C ARG A 75 10.45 2.33 -3.32
N ARG A 76 10.90 2.32 -2.06
CA ARG A 76 10.06 1.97 -0.90
C ARG A 76 8.96 3.01 -0.70
N ALA A 77 9.31 4.30 -0.66
CA ALA A 77 8.35 5.38 -0.48
C ALA A 77 7.31 5.41 -1.61
N ARG A 78 7.75 5.31 -2.88
CA ARG A 78 6.85 5.23 -4.04
C ARG A 78 5.88 4.07 -3.93
N HIS A 79 6.36 2.90 -3.51
CA HIS A 79 5.49 1.74 -3.33
C HIS A 79 4.40 2.02 -2.29
N VAL A 80 4.77 2.53 -1.11
CA VAL A 80 3.79 2.82 -0.04
C VAL A 80 2.76 3.87 -0.47
N ILE A 81 3.21 4.99 -1.05
CA ILE A 81 2.32 6.08 -1.51
C ILE A 81 1.32 5.55 -2.54
N THR A 82 1.81 4.80 -3.53
CA THR A 82 0.93 4.28 -4.59
C THR A 82 0.02 3.16 -4.10
N GLU A 83 0.43 2.36 -3.12
CA GLU A 83 -0.41 1.29 -2.54
C GLU A 83 -1.54 1.86 -1.69
N ILE A 84 -1.30 2.95 -0.94
CA ILE A 84 -2.35 3.67 -0.22
C ILE A 84 -3.42 4.16 -1.20
N GLU A 85 -3.00 4.75 -2.32
CA GLU A 85 -3.94 5.25 -3.32
C GLU A 85 -4.68 4.10 -4.04
N ARG A 86 -3.99 3.03 -4.44
CA ARG A 86 -4.61 1.82 -4.98
C ARG A 86 -5.65 1.22 -4.05
N THR A 87 -5.38 1.20 -2.74
CA THR A 87 -6.31 0.67 -1.73
C THR A 87 -7.59 1.50 -1.65
N LYS A 88 -7.48 2.83 -1.67
CA LYS A 88 -8.65 3.73 -1.72
C LYS A 88 -9.47 3.50 -2.99
N GLN A 89 -8.81 3.41 -4.14
CA GLN A 89 -9.47 3.18 -5.42
C GLN A 89 -10.16 1.80 -5.47
N ALA A 90 -9.52 0.76 -4.92
CA ALA A 90 -10.10 -0.57 -4.82
C ALA A 90 -11.34 -0.59 -3.90
N ALA A 91 -11.30 0.11 -2.77
CA ALA A 91 -12.46 0.24 -1.88
C ALA A 91 -13.65 0.91 -2.58
N GLU A 92 -13.42 2.01 -3.30
CA GLU A 92 -14.47 2.68 -4.07
C GLU A 92 -15.00 1.80 -5.23
N ALA A 93 -14.12 1.06 -5.90
CA ALA A 93 -14.52 0.11 -6.93
C ALA A 93 -15.36 -1.06 -6.35
N LEU A 94 -15.01 -1.56 -5.17
CA LEU A 94 -15.80 -2.58 -4.46
C LEU A 94 -17.19 -2.06 -4.09
N LYS A 95 -17.30 -0.84 -3.55
CA LYS A 95 -18.58 -0.19 -3.27
C LYS A 95 -19.45 -0.05 -4.51
N ALA A 96 -18.84 0.26 -5.65
CA ALA A 96 -19.51 0.36 -6.94
C ALA A 96 -19.75 -1.00 -7.63
N LYS A 97 -19.42 -2.13 -6.99
CA LYS A 97 -19.48 -3.49 -7.57
C LYS A 97 -18.70 -3.64 -8.89
N ASN A 98 -17.67 -2.80 -9.10
CA ASN A 98 -16.83 -2.83 -10.30
C ASN A 98 -15.59 -3.70 -10.05
N PHE A 99 -15.79 -5.01 -10.09
CA PHE A 99 -14.73 -5.99 -9.80
C PHE A 99 -13.62 -6.05 -10.85
N ILE A 100 -13.86 -5.56 -12.08
CA ILE A 100 -12.82 -5.43 -13.11
C ILE A 100 -11.77 -4.40 -12.66
N LYS A 101 -12.23 -3.23 -12.21
CA LYS A 101 -11.36 -2.15 -11.72
C LYS A 101 -10.61 -2.53 -10.43
N VAL A 102 -11.21 -3.36 -9.56
CA VAL A 102 -10.54 -3.89 -8.36
C VAL A 102 -9.31 -4.72 -8.70
N ASN A 103 -9.32 -5.45 -9.82
CA ASN A 103 -8.20 -6.29 -10.24
C ASN A 103 -7.03 -5.49 -10.85
N GLY A 104 -7.13 -4.16 -10.95
CA GLY A 104 -6.10 -3.32 -11.58
C GLY A 104 -6.00 -3.48 -13.10
N VAL A 105 -6.99 -4.12 -13.72
CA VAL A 105 -7.12 -4.24 -15.18
C VAL A 105 -8.11 -3.17 -15.64
N GLY A 106 -7.61 -2.00 -16.02
CA GLY A 106 -8.43 -0.87 -16.47
C GLY A 106 -7.59 0.24 -17.06
#